data_AF-A0A0S7WJZ5-F1
#
_entry.id   AF-A0A0S7WJZ5-F1
#
_cell.length_a   1.000
_cell.length_b   1.000
_cell.length_c   1.000
_cell.angle_alpha   90.00
_cell.angle_beta   90.00
_cell.angle_gamma   90.00
#
_symmetry.space_group_name_H-M   'P 1'
#
loop_
_entity.id
_entity.type
_entity.pdbx_description
1 polymer ?
#
loop_
_entity_poly.entity_id
_entity_poly.type
_entity_poly.pdbx_seq_one_letter_code
_entity_poly.pdbx_strand_id
1 'polypeptide(L)'
;MRQISRREFLRYVGAGTAAIIGRSAIPFSVGKGPLQASTVVQCFDETATSENTVNESVVQIMMDESVKALTGMNDVGEAWKSLFPGITQNNVVSIKVNCINSLTPTNPELVNCIVNGLAQMELNGHHFKRNNIIIWDRTDSELRNAGYTVYDEDDPDTVRCFGTNHPGVGRDSDCRLDVDYSGGTYTKYPSMILSQMSDYLINAAVLKNHGDAIVTLGMKNHYGSVDQPPGGQLHYTTCNPSIPSLCQQLRDVVTPHEKERIVIIDALWGSVIRGPGGAPNCNPKKVIMSTDIVACDSQGQNIINEERTRLGYSTVNAPHITTAPEPPYNLGTTEIDLVEISNPTGIEESHITRLSNTALSVSPNPFRTQTTITLSVSHTSFVYLDLVDSSGRLQESVFQGQLPRGDHRLPYRTQKRLPSGTYFLRFHGHGSTHVSKVTVLN
;
A
#
# COMPACT_ATOMS: atom_id res chain seq x y z
N MET A 1 -17.09 6.97 -44.99
CA MET A 1 -16.40 6.03 -44.08
C MET A 1 -15.56 5.08 -44.92
N ARG A 2 -14.23 5.17 -44.86
CA ARG A 2 -13.32 4.28 -45.61
C ARG A 2 -13.22 2.94 -44.87
N GLN A 3 -13.44 1.84 -45.58
CA GLN A 3 -13.23 0.48 -45.06
C GLN A 3 -11.72 0.21 -44.95
N ILE A 4 -11.27 -0.10 -43.73
CA ILE A 4 -9.90 -0.54 -43.45
C ILE A 4 -9.77 -2.01 -43.86
N SER A 5 -8.71 -2.34 -44.59
CA SER A 5 -8.47 -3.71 -45.05
C SER A 5 -7.87 -4.58 -43.94
N ARG A 6 -8.11 -5.91 -43.97
CA ARG A 6 -7.55 -6.90 -43.03
C ARG A 6 -6.02 -6.82 -42.86
N ARG A 7 -5.30 -6.28 -43.84
CA ARG A 7 -3.85 -6.10 -43.83
C ARG A 7 -3.39 -4.83 -43.07
N GLU A 8 -4.27 -3.84 -42.91
CA GLU A 8 -4.02 -2.64 -42.09
C GLU A 8 -4.42 -2.87 -40.63
N PHE A 9 -5.43 -3.72 -40.38
CA PHE A 9 -5.81 -4.15 -39.03
C PHE A 9 -4.68 -4.93 -38.31
N LEU A 10 -3.92 -5.74 -39.06
CA LEU A 10 -2.78 -6.51 -38.54
C LEU A 10 -1.51 -5.68 -38.27
N ARG A 11 -1.52 -4.36 -38.55
CA ARG A 11 -0.46 -3.44 -38.08
C ARG A 11 -0.72 -2.87 -36.68
N TYR A 12 -1.95 -2.97 -36.17
CA TYR A 12 -2.35 -2.40 -34.87
C TYR A 12 -2.56 -3.42 -33.76
N VAL A 13 -2.48 -4.72 -34.05
CA VAL A 13 -2.61 -5.79 -33.06
C VAL A 13 -1.51 -6.81 -33.28
N GLY A 14 -0.50 -6.79 -32.41
CA GLY A 14 0.43 -7.91 -32.22
C GLY A 14 1.88 -7.64 -32.59
N ALA A 15 2.67 -7.26 -31.59
CA ALA A 15 4.04 -7.74 -31.43
C ALA A 15 4.47 -7.62 -29.96
N GLY A 16 3.76 -8.35 -29.09
CA GLY A 16 4.42 -8.99 -27.95
C GLY A 16 4.95 -10.35 -28.42
N THR A 17 6.26 -10.43 -28.62
CA THR A 17 7.08 -11.67 -28.60
C THR A 17 8.53 -11.27 -28.40
N ALA A 18 9.19 -11.90 -27.43
CA ALA A 18 10.58 -11.65 -27.05
C ALA A 18 11.54 -11.78 -28.23
N ALA A 19 12.40 -10.76 -28.40
CA ALA A 19 13.61 -10.83 -29.20
C ALA A 19 14.75 -10.17 -28.41
N ILE A 20 15.67 -10.98 -27.90
CA ILE A 20 16.97 -10.51 -27.43
C ILE A 20 17.73 -10.05 -28.68
N ILE A 21 17.84 -8.73 -28.88
CA ILE A 21 18.69 -8.14 -29.92
C ILE A 21 19.76 -7.33 -29.21
N GLY A 22 21.00 -7.83 -29.25
CA GLY A 22 22.18 -7.11 -28.79
C GLY A 22 22.33 -5.79 -29.56
N ARG A 23 22.41 -4.68 -28.83
CA ARG A 23 22.67 -3.36 -29.40
C ARG A 23 24.18 -3.12 -29.49
N SER A 24 24.70 -3.08 -30.70
CA SER A 24 25.96 -2.40 -30.99
C SER A 24 25.78 -0.88 -30.82
N ALA A 25 26.73 -0.25 -30.14
CA ALA A 25 26.76 1.17 -29.85
C ALA A 25 26.91 2.02 -31.13
N ILE A 26 26.02 3.01 -31.29
CA ILE A 26 26.24 4.16 -32.17
C ILE A 26 26.05 5.40 -31.30
N PRO A 27 27.06 6.28 -31.17
CA PRO A 27 26.94 7.48 -30.35
C PRO A 27 26.12 8.52 -31.10
N PHE A 28 25.01 8.94 -30.50
CA PHE A 28 24.25 10.10 -30.96
C PHE A 28 24.19 11.14 -29.85
N SER A 29 24.37 12.40 -30.24
CA SER A 29 24.55 13.57 -29.39
C SER A 29 23.45 13.74 -28.35
N VAL A 30 23.85 14.02 -27.11
CA VAL A 30 22.97 14.34 -25.98
C VAL A 30 22.37 15.73 -26.16
N GLY A 31 21.14 15.78 -26.68
CA GLY A 31 20.18 16.80 -26.27
C GLY A 31 19.53 16.37 -24.95
N LYS A 32 19.15 17.31 -24.08
CA LYS A 32 18.38 17.00 -22.86
C LYS A 32 17.12 16.23 -23.26
N GLY A 33 17.12 14.92 -23.05
CA GLY A 33 15.94 14.08 -23.24
C GLY A 33 14.85 14.45 -22.22
N PRO A 34 13.57 14.14 -22.51
CA PRO A 34 12.52 14.22 -21.49
C PRO A 34 12.94 13.39 -20.27
N LEU A 35 12.64 13.87 -19.06
CA LEU A 35 12.84 13.11 -17.82
C LEU A 35 12.22 11.71 -18.01
N GLN A 36 12.95 10.66 -17.63
CA GLN A 36 12.43 9.30 -17.69
C GLN A 36 11.24 9.21 -16.73
N ALA A 37 10.09 8.75 -17.23
CA ALA A 37 8.89 8.60 -16.40
C ALA A 37 9.12 7.58 -15.28
N SER A 38 8.56 7.86 -14.11
CA SER A 38 8.63 6.98 -12.93
C SER A 38 7.35 6.17 -12.80
N THR A 39 7.48 4.88 -12.48
CA THR A 39 6.33 4.00 -12.26
C THR A 39 5.54 4.44 -11.02
N VAL A 40 4.23 4.61 -11.18
CA VAL A 40 3.30 4.80 -10.06
C VAL A 40 2.24 3.72 -10.16
N VAL A 41 2.03 2.97 -9.08
CA VAL A 41 0.94 2.01 -8.99
C VAL A 41 -0.25 2.67 -8.30
N GLN A 42 -1.41 2.56 -8.92
CA GLN A 42 -2.69 2.93 -8.35
C GLN A 42 -3.58 1.71 -8.32
N CYS A 43 -3.97 1.28 -7.12
CA CYS A 43 -4.83 0.13 -6.92
C CYS A 43 -6.17 0.58 -6.35
N PHE A 44 -7.27 0.23 -7.01
CA PHE A 44 -8.64 0.48 -6.60
C PHE A 44 -9.35 -0.83 -6.30
N ASP A 45 -10.13 -0.88 -5.22
CA ASP A 45 -11.08 -1.97 -4.97
C ASP A 45 -12.37 -1.43 -4.35
N GLU A 46 -13.50 -1.73 -4.97
CA GLU A 46 -14.83 -1.26 -4.51
C GLU A 46 -15.15 -1.75 -3.09
N THR A 47 -14.56 -2.87 -2.66
CA THR A 47 -14.81 -3.51 -1.37
C THR A 47 -13.77 -3.18 -0.30
N ALA A 48 -12.78 -2.33 -0.60
CA ALA A 48 -11.73 -1.90 0.32
C ALA A 48 -12.28 -1.18 1.56
N THR A 49 -13.40 -0.47 1.39
CA THR A 49 -14.10 0.22 2.48
C THR A 49 -15.60 -0.01 2.39
N SER A 50 -16.25 -0.08 3.54
CA SER A 50 -17.71 -0.13 3.67
C SER A 50 -18.13 0.86 4.75
N GLU A 51 -19.01 1.80 4.41
CA GLU A 51 -19.45 2.89 5.30
C GLU A 51 -18.25 3.62 5.94
N ASN A 52 -17.91 3.26 7.18
CA ASN A 52 -16.86 3.86 7.99
C ASN A 52 -15.76 2.84 8.41
N THR A 53 -15.70 1.66 7.79
CA THR A 53 -14.76 0.59 8.15
C THR A 53 -13.88 0.19 6.98
N VAL A 54 -12.58 0.01 7.24
CA VAL A 54 -11.64 -0.60 6.29
C VAL A 54 -11.84 -2.11 6.28
N ASN A 55 -11.85 -2.71 5.09
CA ASN A 55 -11.73 -4.16 4.95
C ASN A 55 -10.25 -4.54 4.81
N GLU A 56 -9.58 -4.78 5.95
CA GLU A 56 -8.12 -5.02 5.98
C GLU A 56 -7.70 -6.19 5.08
N SER A 57 -8.50 -7.24 4.95
CA SER A 57 -8.17 -8.37 4.07
C SER A 57 -8.17 -7.99 2.58
N VAL A 58 -9.08 -7.10 2.17
CA VAL A 58 -9.10 -6.57 0.79
C VAL A 58 -7.92 -5.62 0.58
N VAL A 59 -7.64 -4.75 1.56
CA VAL A 59 -6.49 -3.84 1.49
C VAL A 59 -5.17 -4.60 1.48
N GLN A 60 -5.08 -5.77 2.13
CA GLN A 60 -3.92 -6.65 2.05
C GLN A 60 -3.69 -7.11 0.61
N ILE A 61 -4.73 -7.59 -0.08
CA ILE A 61 -4.65 -7.99 -1.50
C ILE A 61 -4.24 -6.78 -2.36
N MET A 62 -4.83 -5.61 -2.12
CA MET A 62 -4.45 -4.38 -2.84
C MET A 62 -2.97 -4.05 -2.64
N MET A 63 -2.46 -4.14 -1.41
CA MET A 63 -1.06 -3.85 -1.07
C MET A 63 -0.11 -4.85 -1.75
N ASP A 64 -0.43 -6.14 -1.65
CA ASP A 64 0.38 -7.23 -2.19
C ASP A 64 0.46 -7.18 -3.72
N GLU A 65 -0.67 -6.98 -4.40
CA GLU A 65 -0.68 -6.80 -5.86
C GLU A 65 0.06 -5.51 -6.28
N SER A 66 -0.06 -4.45 -5.49
CA SER A 66 0.60 -3.18 -5.82
C SER A 66 2.12 -3.24 -5.70
N VAL A 67 2.64 -3.85 -4.62
CA VAL A 67 4.10 -3.96 -4.44
C VAL A 67 4.72 -4.91 -5.46
N LYS A 68 4.01 -5.99 -5.82
CA LYS A 68 4.41 -6.90 -6.91
C LYS A 68 4.46 -6.18 -8.24
N ALA A 69 3.43 -5.41 -8.57
CA ALA A 69 3.38 -4.64 -9.81
C ALA A 69 4.47 -3.56 -9.87
N LEU A 70 4.73 -2.87 -8.74
CA LEU A 70 5.76 -1.82 -8.66
C LEU A 70 7.17 -2.39 -8.87
N THR A 71 7.44 -3.58 -8.33
CA THR A 71 8.79 -4.18 -8.33
C THR A 71 9.01 -5.16 -9.50
N GLY A 72 7.93 -5.59 -10.17
CA GLY A 72 7.96 -6.65 -11.18
C GLY A 72 8.18 -8.06 -10.61
N MET A 73 8.08 -8.23 -9.29
CA MET A 73 8.23 -9.51 -8.60
C MET A 73 6.88 -10.21 -8.47
N ASN A 74 6.89 -11.55 -8.38
CA ASN A 74 5.66 -12.35 -8.22
C ASN A 74 5.40 -12.78 -6.77
N ASP A 75 6.43 -12.77 -5.94
CA ASP A 75 6.35 -13.11 -4.52
C ASP A 75 6.34 -11.82 -3.68
N VAL A 76 5.46 -11.76 -2.68
CA VAL A 76 5.26 -10.56 -1.87
C VAL A 76 6.49 -10.26 -0.99
N GLY A 77 7.07 -11.30 -0.38
CA GLY A 77 8.27 -11.17 0.45
C GLY A 77 9.47 -10.68 -0.36
N GLU A 78 9.71 -11.26 -1.53
CA GLU A 78 10.79 -10.83 -2.42
C GLU A 78 10.53 -9.45 -3.04
N ALA A 79 9.27 -9.09 -3.32
CA ALA A 79 8.90 -7.74 -3.73
C ALA A 79 9.31 -6.70 -2.68
N TRP A 80 8.87 -6.87 -1.42
CA TRP A 80 9.25 -5.96 -0.33
C TRP A 80 10.77 -5.92 -0.12
N LYS A 81 11.42 -7.08 -0.08
CA LYS A 81 12.87 -7.18 0.11
C LYS A 81 13.67 -6.44 -0.97
N SER A 82 13.19 -6.45 -2.22
CA SER A 82 13.86 -5.75 -3.32
C SER A 82 13.95 -4.23 -3.14
N LEU A 83 13.05 -3.63 -2.34
CA LEU A 83 13.04 -2.20 -2.04
C LEU A 83 14.09 -1.80 -1.00
N PHE A 84 14.73 -2.75 -0.30
CA PHE A 84 15.67 -2.49 0.78
C PHE A 84 17.05 -3.10 0.49
N PRO A 85 17.90 -2.42 -0.32
CA PRO A 85 19.20 -2.96 -0.71
C PRO A 85 20.09 -3.25 0.49
N GLY A 86 20.50 -4.52 0.64
CA GLY A 86 21.40 -4.95 1.71
C GLY A 86 20.74 -5.19 3.07
N ILE A 87 19.39 -5.24 3.14
CA ILE A 87 18.67 -5.48 4.38
C ILE A 87 19.07 -6.80 5.06
N THR A 88 19.19 -6.77 6.38
CA THR A 88 19.54 -7.88 7.26
C THR A 88 18.57 -7.97 8.45
N GLN A 89 18.66 -9.04 9.23
CA GLN A 89 17.89 -9.24 10.47
C GLN A 89 18.21 -8.23 11.59
N ASN A 90 19.23 -7.38 11.41
CA ASN A 90 19.57 -6.33 12.35
C ASN A 90 19.07 -4.95 11.90
N ASN A 91 18.58 -4.83 10.67
CA ASN A 91 18.13 -3.54 10.15
C ASN A 91 16.73 -3.19 10.62
N VAL A 92 16.48 -1.90 10.76
CA VAL A 92 15.18 -1.35 11.15
C VAL A 92 14.52 -0.63 9.97
N VAL A 93 13.27 -0.97 9.70
CA VAL A 93 12.41 -0.29 8.72
C VAL A 93 11.39 0.54 9.48
N SER A 94 11.40 1.86 9.32
CA SER A 94 10.37 2.71 9.92
C SER A 94 9.27 3.06 8.93
N ILE A 95 8.07 3.27 9.46
CA ILE A 95 6.88 3.69 8.72
C ILE A 95 6.43 5.03 9.29
N LYS A 96 6.65 6.10 8.54
CA LYS A 96 6.19 7.45 8.91
C LYS A 96 4.73 7.62 8.51
N VAL A 97 3.83 7.58 9.49
CA VAL A 97 2.39 7.78 9.31
C VAL A 97 2.00 9.25 9.50
N ASN A 98 0.75 9.61 9.17
CA ASN A 98 0.19 10.94 9.38
C ASN A 98 -1.01 10.88 10.33
N CYS A 99 -0.85 11.36 11.56
CA CYS A 99 -1.83 11.22 12.64
C CYS A 99 -2.28 12.57 13.23
N ILE A 100 -1.75 13.70 12.77
CA ILE A 100 -2.11 15.05 13.27
C ILE A 100 -3.61 15.33 13.21
N ASN A 101 -4.28 14.88 12.15
CA ASN A 101 -5.73 14.89 12.05
C ASN A 101 -6.25 13.48 12.29
N SER A 102 -6.65 13.19 13.53
CA SER A 102 -7.15 11.87 13.92
C SER A 102 -8.47 11.48 13.25
N LEU A 103 -9.18 12.41 12.60
CA LEU A 103 -10.38 12.11 11.82
C LEU A 103 -10.05 11.63 10.40
N THR A 104 -8.83 11.85 9.92
CA THR A 104 -8.35 11.36 8.62
C THR A 104 -6.85 11.05 8.73
N PRO A 105 -6.48 10.06 9.57
CA PRO A 105 -5.11 9.64 9.72
C PRO A 105 -4.73 8.69 8.58
N THR A 106 -3.46 8.29 8.52
CA THR A 106 -3.11 7.02 7.84
C THR A 106 -3.83 5.91 8.59
N ASN A 107 -4.60 5.07 7.90
CA ASN A 107 -5.40 4.05 8.56
C ASN A 107 -4.48 2.97 9.16
N PRO A 108 -4.67 2.58 10.44
CA PRO A 108 -3.94 1.47 11.04
C PRO A 108 -4.04 0.18 10.22
N GLU A 109 -5.21 -0.10 9.62
CA GLU A 109 -5.46 -1.28 8.79
C GLU A 109 -4.56 -1.30 7.54
N LEU A 110 -4.37 -0.16 6.87
CA LEU A 110 -3.45 -0.08 5.74
C LEU A 110 -1.99 -0.29 6.17
N VAL A 111 -1.62 0.25 7.34
CA VAL A 111 -0.26 0.07 7.89
C VAL A 111 -0.02 -1.37 8.34
N ASN A 112 -1.03 -2.06 8.87
CA ASN A 112 -0.99 -3.50 9.14
C ASN A 112 -0.67 -4.28 7.86
N CYS A 113 -1.23 -3.90 6.71
CA CYS A 113 -0.92 -4.54 5.44
C CYS A 113 0.54 -4.36 5.01
N ILE A 114 1.12 -3.16 5.22
CA ILE A 114 2.55 -2.89 5.00
C ILE A 114 3.39 -3.79 5.93
N VAL A 115 3.08 -3.81 7.22
CA VAL A 115 3.78 -4.63 8.22
C VAL A 115 3.74 -6.12 7.85
N ASN A 116 2.57 -6.63 7.46
CA ASN A 116 2.39 -8.03 7.08
C ASN A 116 3.22 -8.37 5.84
N GLY A 117 3.31 -7.47 4.86
CA GLY A 117 4.17 -7.63 3.70
C GLY A 117 5.66 -7.63 4.04
N LEU A 118 6.11 -6.70 4.89
CA LEU A 118 7.49 -6.67 5.38
C LEU A 118 7.85 -7.95 6.15
N ALA A 119 6.95 -8.45 6.99
CA ALA A 119 7.16 -9.68 7.75
C ALA A 119 7.26 -10.94 6.85
N GLN A 120 6.84 -10.88 5.58
CA GLN A 120 7.01 -11.96 4.60
C GLN A 120 8.42 -12.02 4.01
N MET A 121 9.26 -10.99 4.20
CA MET A 121 10.64 -11.03 3.70
C MET A 121 11.44 -12.15 4.36
N GLU A 122 11.97 -13.07 3.57
CA GLU A 122 12.87 -14.12 4.07
C GLU A 122 14.33 -13.66 4.01
N LEU A 123 14.98 -13.60 5.18
CA LEU A 123 16.38 -13.23 5.36
C LEU A 123 17.10 -14.34 6.14
N ASN A 124 17.97 -15.08 5.44
CA ASN A 124 18.78 -16.18 5.99
C ASN A 124 17.95 -17.28 6.69
N GLY A 125 16.84 -17.71 6.08
CA GLY A 125 15.97 -18.77 6.61
C GLY A 125 15.02 -18.33 7.73
N HIS A 126 14.96 -17.03 8.01
CA HIS A 126 14.05 -16.44 8.98
C HIS A 126 13.25 -15.31 8.35
N HIS A 127 12.00 -15.16 8.76
CA HIS A 127 11.17 -14.01 8.38
C HIS A 127 11.68 -12.74 9.07
N PHE A 128 11.50 -11.59 8.43
CA PHE A 128 11.87 -10.30 9.01
C PHE A 128 11.07 -10.03 10.28
N LYS A 129 11.76 -9.68 11.37
CA LYS A 129 11.15 -9.50 12.69
C LYS A 129 10.20 -8.32 12.70
N ARG A 130 9.00 -8.51 13.27
CA ARG A 130 8.03 -7.41 13.45
C ARG A 130 8.59 -6.32 14.35
N ASN A 131 9.37 -6.68 15.37
CA ASN A 131 10.01 -5.69 16.25
C ASN A 131 11.05 -4.80 15.54
N ASN A 132 11.60 -5.24 14.41
CA ASN A 132 12.45 -4.39 13.57
C ASN A 132 11.66 -3.35 12.75
N ILE A 133 10.34 -3.28 12.91
CA ILE A 133 9.48 -2.27 12.30
C ILE A 133 9.10 -1.23 13.35
N ILE A 134 9.27 0.05 13.03
CA ILE A 134 8.84 1.18 13.88
C ILE A 134 7.78 2.01 13.14
N ILE A 135 6.55 2.00 13.61
CA ILE A 135 5.50 2.93 13.18
C ILE A 135 5.64 4.22 13.99
N TRP A 136 5.65 5.38 13.32
CA TRP A 136 5.85 6.63 14.05
C TRP A 136 5.24 7.86 13.40
N ASP A 137 4.94 8.85 14.24
CA ASP A 137 4.66 10.24 13.87
C ASP A 137 5.21 11.17 14.96
N ARG A 138 4.76 12.43 15.03
CA ARG A 138 5.32 13.43 15.95
C ARG A 138 5.10 13.09 17.41
N THR A 139 3.91 12.59 17.77
CA THR A 139 3.56 12.35 19.17
C THR A 139 2.80 11.06 19.43
N ASP A 140 3.06 10.45 20.60
CA ASP A 140 2.29 9.31 21.11
C ASP A 140 0.78 9.61 21.20
N SER A 141 0.41 10.84 21.54
CA SER A 141 -1.00 11.22 21.67
C SER A 141 -1.69 11.22 20.30
N GLU A 142 -1.04 11.73 19.26
CA GLU A 142 -1.60 11.71 17.90
C GLU A 142 -1.74 10.27 17.39
N LEU A 143 -0.74 9.42 17.63
CA LEU A 143 -0.80 7.99 17.30
C LEU A 143 -2.00 7.31 18.00
N ARG A 144 -2.14 7.46 19.32
CA ARG A 144 -3.28 6.90 20.07
C ARG A 144 -4.62 7.41 19.57
N ASN A 145 -4.73 8.73 19.31
CA ASN A 145 -5.95 9.33 18.80
C ASN A 145 -6.32 8.84 17.39
N ALA A 146 -5.33 8.44 16.60
CA ALA A 146 -5.50 7.84 15.28
C ALA A 146 -5.76 6.31 15.30
N GLY A 147 -5.84 5.70 16.49
CA GLY A 147 -6.14 4.26 16.64
C GLY A 147 -4.92 3.35 16.71
N TYR A 148 -3.69 3.89 16.74
CA TYR A 148 -2.49 3.10 16.94
C TYR A 148 -2.26 2.77 18.42
N THR A 149 -1.69 1.59 18.67
CA THR A 149 -1.26 1.18 20.02
C THR A 149 0.21 1.51 20.19
N VAL A 150 0.55 2.37 21.14
CA VAL A 150 1.95 2.70 21.46
C VAL A 150 2.63 1.50 22.14
N TYR A 151 3.80 1.12 21.65
CA TYR A 151 4.58 -0.03 22.11
C TYR A 151 6.07 0.16 21.78
N ASP A 152 6.95 0.04 22.77
CA ASP A 152 8.40 0.27 22.65
C ASP A 152 9.27 -0.88 23.21
N GLU A 153 8.67 -2.01 23.59
CA GLU A 153 9.37 -3.19 24.15
C GLU A 153 9.99 -4.08 23.05
N ASP A 154 10.69 -5.14 23.45
CA ASP A 154 11.59 -5.95 22.60
C ASP A 154 11.03 -7.31 22.12
N ASP A 155 9.72 -7.58 22.28
CA ASP A 155 9.09 -8.80 21.75
C ASP A 155 9.26 -8.91 20.22
N PRO A 156 9.97 -9.93 19.70
CA PRO A 156 10.30 -10.09 18.28
C PRO A 156 9.08 -10.12 17.35
N ASP A 157 7.92 -10.56 17.86
CA ASP A 157 6.70 -10.73 17.09
C ASP A 157 5.76 -9.51 17.15
N THR A 158 6.11 -8.48 17.91
CA THR A 158 5.30 -7.27 18.08
C THR A 158 5.98 -6.05 17.43
N VAL A 159 5.21 -5.28 16.65
CA VAL A 159 5.68 -4.05 15.99
C VAL A 159 5.85 -2.94 17.01
N ARG A 160 6.92 -2.16 16.89
CA ARG A 160 7.11 -0.96 17.69
C ARG A 160 6.30 0.20 17.11
N CYS A 161 5.69 0.98 17.98
CA CYS A 161 4.93 2.17 17.60
C CYS A 161 5.08 3.25 18.67
N PHE A 162 5.69 4.38 18.32
CA PHE A 162 5.84 5.51 19.25
C PHE A 162 6.18 6.79 18.49
N GLY A 163 5.89 7.92 19.11
CA GLY A 163 6.11 9.24 18.54
C GLY A 163 7.52 9.76 18.77
N THR A 164 7.90 10.80 18.03
CA THR A 164 9.14 11.56 18.30
C THR A 164 9.20 12.12 19.71
N ASN A 165 8.04 12.43 20.33
CA ASN A 165 7.98 12.91 21.71
C ASN A 165 8.07 11.81 22.78
N HIS A 166 8.20 10.54 22.37
CA HIS A 166 8.29 9.43 23.30
C HIS A 166 9.55 9.56 24.18
N PRO A 167 9.50 9.18 25.47
CA PRO A 167 10.65 9.24 26.35
C PRO A 167 11.89 8.54 25.74
N GLY A 168 13.03 9.25 25.73
CA GLY A 168 14.28 8.71 25.17
C GLY A 168 14.44 8.85 23.65
N VAL A 169 13.43 9.34 22.92
CA VAL A 169 13.48 9.45 21.45
C VAL A 169 13.84 10.85 20.96
N GLY A 170 13.05 11.90 21.21
CA GLY A 170 13.43 13.29 20.92
C GLY A 170 13.94 13.61 19.49
N ARG A 171 14.69 14.71 19.40
CA ARG A 171 15.27 15.25 18.16
C ARG A 171 16.76 15.03 18.12
N ASP A 172 17.27 14.72 16.93
CA ASP A 172 18.69 14.60 16.69
C ASP A 172 19.31 15.98 16.50
N SER A 173 19.87 16.54 17.57
CA SER A 173 20.52 17.87 17.52
C SER A 173 21.84 17.88 16.75
N ASP A 174 22.40 16.72 16.44
CA ASP A 174 23.67 16.59 15.71
C ASP A 174 23.44 16.50 14.19
N CYS A 175 22.25 16.04 13.77
CA CYS A 175 21.81 16.04 12.37
C CYS A 175 21.14 17.39 12.00
N ARG A 176 21.95 18.38 11.59
CA ARG A 176 21.46 19.69 11.11
C ARG A 176 20.98 19.61 9.68
N LEU A 177 19.76 20.05 9.42
CA LEU A 177 19.16 20.17 8.08
C LEU A 177 18.92 21.64 7.74
N ASP A 178 19.52 22.15 6.69
CA ASP A 178 19.37 23.56 6.29
C ASP A 178 18.25 23.67 5.25
N VAL A 179 17.06 24.05 5.72
CA VAL A 179 15.82 24.08 4.92
C VAL A 179 15.52 25.50 4.46
N ASP A 180 15.57 25.69 3.14
CA ASP A 180 15.27 26.94 2.47
C ASP A 180 13.77 27.24 2.46
N TYR A 181 13.41 28.51 2.58
CA TYR A 181 12.06 29.03 2.41
C TYR A 181 12.13 30.38 1.67
N SER A 182 10.98 31.01 1.41
CA SER A 182 10.92 32.25 0.60
C SER A 182 11.73 33.43 1.15
N GLY A 183 12.11 33.42 2.42
CA GLY A 183 12.79 34.52 3.10
C GLY A 183 14.19 34.18 3.63
N GLY A 184 14.73 33.00 3.35
CA GLY A 184 16.04 32.57 3.85
C GLY A 184 16.12 31.07 4.12
N THR A 185 16.87 30.68 5.13
CA THR A 185 17.11 29.27 5.50
C THR A 185 16.89 29.09 7.00
N TYR A 186 16.25 27.98 7.39
CA TYR A 186 16.12 27.54 8.77
C TYR A 186 16.90 26.25 8.99
N THR A 187 17.70 26.19 10.06
CA THR A 187 18.20 24.92 10.53
C THR A 187 17.08 24.15 11.25
N LYS A 188 16.87 22.91 10.82
CA LYS A 188 15.91 21.94 11.35
C LYS A 188 16.64 20.71 11.86
N TYR A 189 15.95 19.94 12.71
CA TYR A 189 16.46 18.73 13.34
C TYR A 189 15.45 17.59 13.18
N PRO A 190 15.86 16.44 12.62
CA PRO A 190 14.97 15.31 12.44
C PRO A 190 14.66 14.60 13.75
N SER A 191 13.60 13.81 13.76
CA SER A 191 13.33 12.80 14.78
C SER A 191 14.50 11.81 14.88
N MET A 192 14.93 11.43 16.08
CA MET A 192 15.95 10.38 16.23
C MET A 192 15.46 9.03 15.65
N ILE A 193 14.14 8.82 15.56
CA ILE A 193 13.58 7.65 14.87
C ILE A 193 14.11 7.56 13.43
N LEU A 194 14.09 8.69 12.72
CA LEU A 194 14.52 8.75 11.33
C LEU A 194 16.04 8.71 11.19
N SER A 195 16.76 9.50 11.99
CA SER A 195 18.21 9.65 11.81
C SER A 195 19.02 8.53 12.46
N GLN A 196 18.63 8.04 13.64
CA GLN A 196 19.46 7.13 14.45
C GLN A 196 18.86 5.73 14.61
N MET A 197 17.53 5.59 14.59
CA MET A 197 16.90 4.30 14.91
C MET A 197 16.48 3.49 13.67
N SER A 198 16.52 4.08 12.48
CA SER A 198 16.03 3.46 11.24
C SER A 198 17.13 3.37 10.19
N ASP A 199 17.15 2.28 9.44
CA ASP A 199 17.99 2.13 8.25
C ASP A 199 17.22 2.47 6.96
N TYR A 200 15.93 2.15 6.95
CA TYR A 200 15.03 2.41 5.84
C TYR A 200 13.75 3.10 6.32
N LEU A 201 13.12 3.84 5.42
CA LEU A 201 11.88 4.55 5.65
C LEU A 201 10.86 4.19 4.56
N ILE A 202 9.65 3.89 5.03
CA ILE A 202 8.41 3.90 4.25
C ILE A 202 7.64 5.15 4.66
N ASN A 203 7.27 5.99 3.70
CA ASN A 203 6.49 7.19 3.95
C ASN A 203 5.02 6.91 3.62
N ALA A 204 4.21 6.69 4.66
CA ALA A 204 2.79 6.36 4.55
C ALA A 204 1.93 7.61 4.79
N ALA A 205 1.69 8.34 3.71
CA ALA A 205 0.93 9.58 3.68
C ALA A 205 -0.58 9.35 3.50
N VAL A 206 -1.34 10.43 3.50
CA VAL A 206 -2.81 10.42 3.33
C VAL A 206 -3.22 11.39 2.24
N LEU A 207 -4.23 11.03 1.46
CA LEU A 207 -4.81 11.86 0.41
C LEU A 207 -5.54 13.09 0.98
N LYS A 208 -4.81 14.18 1.22
CA LYS A 208 -5.39 15.43 1.76
C LYS A 208 -4.96 16.69 1.02
N ASN A 209 -5.88 17.62 0.93
CA ASN A 209 -5.64 19.01 0.64
C ASN A 209 -5.17 19.78 1.89
N HIS A 210 -4.62 20.96 1.71
CA HIS A 210 -4.21 21.86 2.78
C HIS A 210 -4.46 23.32 2.38
N GLY A 211 -4.99 24.14 3.30
CA GLY A 211 -5.25 25.56 3.02
C GLY A 211 -4.03 26.32 2.49
N ASP A 212 -2.90 26.23 3.19
CA ASP A 212 -1.67 26.91 2.76
C ASP A 212 -0.87 26.14 1.70
N ALA A 213 -0.64 24.83 1.85
CA ALA A 213 0.25 24.06 0.97
C ALA A 213 -0.43 23.48 -0.28
N ILE A 214 -1.74 23.69 -0.43
CA ILE A 214 -2.63 23.09 -1.44
C ILE A 214 -2.85 21.59 -1.22
N VAL A 215 -1.80 20.78 -1.10
CA VAL A 215 -1.85 19.34 -0.81
C VAL A 215 -0.90 18.95 0.31
N THR A 216 -1.12 17.78 0.94
CA THR A 216 -0.19 17.22 1.94
C THR A 216 0.67 16.10 1.36
N LEU A 217 0.05 14.98 0.99
CA LEU A 217 0.70 13.82 0.35
C LEU A 217 2.05 13.42 0.98
N GLY A 218 2.95 12.80 0.23
CA GLY A 218 4.22 12.25 0.68
C GLY A 218 5.22 13.33 1.12
N MET A 219 5.49 14.33 0.28
CA MET A 219 6.56 15.30 0.60
C MET A 219 6.23 16.15 1.83
N LYS A 220 4.99 16.62 1.99
CA LYS A 220 4.63 17.39 3.19
C LYS A 220 4.53 16.51 4.43
N ASN A 221 4.39 15.19 4.30
CA ASN A 221 4.36 14.30 5.47
C ASN A 221 5.64 14.41 6.32
N HIS A 222 6.77 14.76 5.68
CA HIS A 222 8.04 15.03 6.34
C HIS A 222 8.08 16.28 7.23
N TYR A 223 7.09 17.17 7.16
CA TYR A 223 6.98 18.23 8.17
C TYR A 223 6.80 17.63 9.58
N GLY A 224 6.25 16.42 9.69
CA GLY A 224 6.22 15.66 10.93
C GLY A 224 7.55 15.00 11.31
N SER A 225 8.50 14.91 10.39
CA SER A 225 9.83 14.31 10.65
C SER A 225 10.80 15.30 11.28
N VAL A 226 10.57 16.61 11.17
CA VAL A 226 11.45 17.68 11.70
C VAL A 226 10.73 18.57 12.71
N ASP A 227 11.49 19.34 13.50
CA ASP A 227 10.93 20.29 14.46
C ASP A 227 10.17 21.40 13.71
N GLN A 228 9.18 22.04 14.33
CA GLN A 228 8.43 23.10 13.66
C GLN A 228 9.13 24.45 13.87
N PRO A 229 9.35 25.28 12.82
CA PRO A 229 9.89 26.61 13.03
C PRO A 229 8.86 27.55 13.67
N PRO A 230 9.32 28.57 14.42
CA PRO A 230 8.43 29.40 15.23
C PRO A 230 7.54 30.29 14.37
N GLY A 231 6.22 30.11 14.37
CA GLY A 231 5.31 30.95 13.56
C GLY A 231 5.03 30.41 12.16
N GLY A 232 5.45 29.17 11.86
CA GLY A 232 4.97 28.44 10.70
C GLY A 232 5.51 28.92 9.34
N GLN A 233 6.68 29.58 9.30
CA GLN A 233 7.25 30.19 8.09
C GLN A 233 7.46 29.22 6.93
N LEU A 234 7.61 27.92 7.19
CA LEU A 234 7.65 26.92 6.12
C LEU A 234 6.32 26.84 5.34
N HIS A 235 5.23 27.44 5.84
CA HIS A 235 3.97 27.57 5.09
C HIS A 235 3.92 28.79 4.17
N TYR A 236 4.91 29.67 4.22
CA TYR A 236 4.97 30.80 3.30
C TYR A 236 5.12 30.32 1.86
N THR A 237 4.61 31.14 0.92
CA THR A 237 4.62 30.87 -0.52
C THR A 237 4.15 29.46 -0.88
N THR A 238 3.11 28.97 -0.18
CA THR A 238 2.50 27.66 -0.45
C THR A 238 3.46 26.49 -0.19
N CYS A 239 4.29 26.63 0.84
CA CYS A 239 5.33 25.66 1.18
C CYS A 239 6.39 25.42 0.08
N ASN A 240 6.64 26.42 -0.77
CA ASN A 240 7.61 26.34 -1.84
C ASN A 240 8.67 27.46 -1.70
N PRO A 241 9.96 27.16 -1.49
CA PRO A 241 10.63 25.86 -1.67
C PRO A 241 10.77 25.00 -0.41
N SER A 242 10.10 25.30 0.69
CA SER A 242 10.32 24.62 1.97
C SER A 242 10.04 23.11 1.97
N ILE A 243 9.03 22.63 1.23
CA ILE A 243 8.80 21.18 1.07
C ILE A 243 9.92 20.52 0.25
N PRO A 244 10.25 20.97 -0.98
CA PRO A 244 11.35 20.40 -1.75
C PRO A 244 12.70 20.47 -1.03
N SER A 245 13.00 21.61 -0.39
CA SER A 245 14.25 21.78 0.35
C SER A 245 14.34 20.79 1.52
N LEU A 246 13.27 20.60 2.29
CA LEU A 246 13.29 19.61 3.37
C LEU A 246 13.53 18.19 2.85
N CYS A 247 12.81 17.78 1.81
CA CYS A 247 12.95 16.41 1.28
C CYS A 247 14.36 16.18 0.72
N GLN A 248 14.95 17.19 0.06
CA GLN A 248 16.34 17.16 -0.38
C GLN A 248 17.30 16.98 0.80
N GLN A 249 17.15 17.80 1.85
CA GLN A 249 18.00 17.68 3.05
C GLN A 249 17.87 16.31 3.72
N LEU A 250 16.66 15.74 3.80
CA LEU A 250 16.45 14.39 4.34
C LEU A 250 17.14 13.32 3.50
N ARG A 251 17.11 13.43 2.17
CA ARG A 251 17.79 12.50 1.25
C ARG A 251 19.31 12.60 1.38
N ASP A 252 19.84 13.83 1.42
CA ASP A 252 21.26 14.13 1.22
C ASP A 252 22.07 14.22 2.53
N VAL A 253 21.43 14.50 3.68
CA VAL A 253 22.13 14.77 4.94
C VAL A 253 21.93 13.67 5.98
N VAL A 254 20.73 13.09 6.06
CA VAL A 254 20.47 12.01 7.02
C VAL A 254 21.25 10.77 6.61
N THR A 255 21.91 10.10 7.57
CA THR A 255 22.75 8.92 7.31
C THR A 255 22.12 7.64 7.86
N PRO A 256 22.20 6.50 7.14
CA PRO A 256 22.58 6.38 5.73
C PRO A 256 21.70 7.25 4.81
N HIS A 257 22.26 7.74 3.71
CA HIS A 257 21.55 8.55 2.73
C HIS A 257 20.44 7.75 2.04
N GLU A 258 19.44 8.46 1.50
CA GLU A 258 18.35 7.85 0.73
C GLU A 258 17.57 6.78 1.53
N LYS A 259 17.26 7.04 2.81
CA LYS A 259 16.49 6.09 3.63
C LYS A 259 15.09 5.81 3.09
N GLU A 260 14.44 6.80 2.50
CA GLU A 260 13.10 6.63 1.93
C GLU A 260 13.16 5.72 0.71
N ARG A 261 12.47 4.58 0.77
CA ARG A 261 12.45 3.57 -0.30
C ARG A 261 11.16 3.53 -1.08
N ILE A 262 10.07 3.89 -0.43
CA ILE A 262 8.74 3.87 -1.04
C ILE A 262 7.82 4.86 -0.32
N VAL A 263 7.01 5.54 -1.12
CA VAL A 263 5.95 6.43 -0.67
C VAL A 263 4.63 5.76 -0.98
N ILE A 264 3.78 5.66 0.03
CA ILE A 264 2.44 5.08 -0.07
C ILE A 264 1.45 6.14 0.37
N ILE A 265 0.50 6.48 -0.50
CA ILE A 265 -0.59 7.38 -0.17
C ILE A 265 -1.82 6.53 0.13
N ASP A 266 -2.24 6.57 1.39
CA ASP A 266 -3.54 6.10 1.82
C ASP A 266 -4.62 7.02 1.24
N ALA A 267 -5.32 6.49 0.23
CA ALA A 267 -6.46 7.11 -0.42
C ALA A 267 -7.72 6.24 -0.26
N LEU A 268 -7.80 5.43 0.80
CA LEU A 268 -9.02 4.70 1.16
C LEU A 268 -10.13 5.72 1.42
N TRP A 269 -9.82 6.73 2.24
CA TRP A 269 -10.57 7.99 2.32
C TRP A 269 -9.64 9.18 2.09
N GLY A 270 -10.23 10.32 1.81
CA GLY A 270 -9.48 11.57 1.65
C GLY A 270 -10.23 12.79 2.13
N SER A 271 -9.47 13.88 2.31
CA SER A 271 -10.01 15.21 2.53
C SER A 271 -9.49 16.14 1.44
N VAL A 272 -10.29 16.38 0.41
CA VAL A 272 -9.87 17.14 -0.78
C VAL A 272 -10.35 18.59 -0.77
N ILE A 273 -11.15 18.96 0.24
CA ILE A 273 -11.62 20.31 0.51
C ILE A 273 -11.45 20.67 2.00
N ARG A 274 -11.19 21.95 2.28
CA ARG A 274 -11.16 22.54 3.64
C ARG A 274 -10.17 21.91 4.65
N GLY A 275 -9.23 21.09 4.19
CA GLY A 275 -8.14 20.57 5.01
C GLY A 275 -7.22 21.68 5.57
N PRO A 276 -6.34 21.34 6.53
CA PRO A 276 -5.84 19.99 6.79
C PRO A 276 -6.62 19.18 7.84
N GLY A 277 -7.52 19.82 8.60
CA GLY A 277 -8.35 19.16 9.63
C GLY A 277 -9.74 18.75 9.11
N GLY A 278 -10.48 18.02 9.93
CA GLY A 278 -11.85 17.60 9.64
C GLY A 278 -11.98 16.14 9.20
N ALA A 279 -13.24 15.67 9.13
CA ALA A 279 -13.58 14.34 8.65
C ALA A 279 -13.32 14.19 7.14
N PRO A 280 -13.13 12.97 6.63
CA PRO A 280 -12.98 12.74 5.20
C PRO A 280 -14.22 13.22 4.45
N ASN A 281 -14.00 13.74 3.25
CA ASN A 281 -15.07 14.25 2.36
C ASN A 281 -15.08 13.54 1.00
N CYS A 282 -14.17 12.58 0.79
CA CYS A 282 -14.23 11.62 -0.30
C CYS A 282 -13.80 10.23 0.16
N ASN A 283 -14.17 9.22 -0.62
CA ASN A 283 -13.83 7.81 -0.41
C ASN A 283 -13.39 7.22 -1.77
N PRO A 284 -12.14 7.50 -2.22
CA PRO A 284 -11.65 7.02 -3.51
C PRO A 284 -11.42 5.50 -3.53
N LYS A 285 -11.25 4.86 -2.35
CA LYS A 285 -10.95 3.43 -2.20
C LYS A 285 -9.67 3.00 -2.92
N LYS A 286 -8.64 3.85 -2.86
CA LYS A 286 -7.38 3.64 -3.57
C LYS A 286 -6.19 3.49 -2.64
N VAL A 287 -5.20 2.73 -3.08
CA VAL A 287 -3.82 2.77 -2.57
C VAL A 287 -2.93 3.22 -3.72
N ILE A 288 -2.09 4.23 -3.49
CA ILE A 288 -1.14 4.74 -4.49
C ILE A 288 0.26 4.52 -3.94
N MET A 289 1.18 4.01 -4.75
CA MET A 289 2.57 3.86 -4.33
C MET A 289 3.59 4.05 -5.44
N SER A 290 4.77 4.54 -5.07
CA SER A 290 5.93 4.66 -5.95
C SER A 290 7.22 4.74 -5.14
N THR A 291 8.35 4.40 -5.76
CA THR A 291 9.69 4.67 -5.24
C THR A 291 10.16 6.10 -5.54
N ASP A 292 9.40 6.87 -6.33
CA ASP A 292 9.64 8.28 -6.63
C ASP A 292 8.57 9.14 -5.94
N ILE A 293 9.00 9.94 -4.96
CA ILE A 293 8.11 10.78 -4.16
C ILE A 293 7.39 11.86 -4.97
N VAL A 294 8.05 12.43 -5.99
CA VAL A 294 7.47 13.47 -6.85
C VAL A 294 6.40 12.86 -7.75
N ALA A 295 6.67 11.68 -8.31
CA ALA A 295 5.70 10.96 -9.14
C ALA A 295 4.49 10.51 -8.30
N CYS A 296 4.72 10.00 -7.09
CA CYS A 296 3.66 9.62 -6.16
C CYS A 296 2.76 10.82 -5.80
N ASP A 297 3.35 11.95 -5.42
CA ASP A 297 2.60 13.17 -5.10
C ASP A 297 1.88 13.75 -6.32
N SER A 298 2.48 13.65 -7.51
CA SER A 298 1.84 14.06 -8.76
C SER A 298 0.55 13.27 -9.01
N GLN A 299 0.56 11.95 -8.79
CA GLN A 299 -0.67 11.14 -8.88
C GLN A 299 -1.64 11.43 -7.74
N GLY A 300 -1.16 11.58 -6.51
CA GLY A 300 -2.01 11.97 -5.38
C GLY A 300 -2.76 13.29 -5.66
N GLN A 301 -2.11 14.26 -6.29
CA GLN A 301 -2.76 15.51 -6.72
C GLN A 301 -3.80 15.27 -7.83
N ASN A 302 -3.54 14.38 -8.78
CA ASN A 302 -4.53 14.03 -9.81
C ASN A 302 -5.80 13.45 -9.17
N ILE A 303 -5.67 12.52 -8.21
CA ILE A 303 -6.83 11.97 -7.49
C ILE A 303 -7.54 13.03 -6.64
N ILE A 304 -6.81 13.93 -6.00
CA ILE A 304 -7.42 15.11 -5.35
C ILE A 304 -8.24 15.91 -6.35
N ASN A 305 -7.73 16.14 -7.56
CA ASN A 305 -8.41 16.92 -8.59
C ASN A 305 -9.65 16.22 -9.17
N GLU A 306 -9.60 14.90 -9.34
CA GLU A 306 -10.75 14.07 -9.71
C GLU A 306 -11.87 14.20 -8.68
N GLU A 307 -11.57 14.00 -7.41
CA GLU A 307 -12.57 14.09 -6.33
C GLU A 307 -13.09 15.51 -6.13
N ARG A 308 -12.24 16.54 -6.26
CA ARG A 308 -12.68 17.95 -6.23
C ARG A 308 -13.66 18.24 -7.34
N THR A 309 -13.37 17.80 -8.56
CA THR A 309 -14.26 17.99 -9.70
C THR A 309 -15.59 17.26 -9.49
N ARG A 310 -15.56 16.03 -8.95
CA ARG A 310 -16.76 15.26 -8.58
C ARG A 310 -17.64 15.99 -7.56
N LEU A 311 -17.02 16.74 -6.65
CA LEU A 311 -17.69 17.57 -5.64
C LEU A 311 -18.05 18.98 -6.13
N GLY A 312 -17.81 19.31 -7.40
CA GLY A 312 -18.12 20.63 -7.98
C GLY A 312 -17.11 21.74 -7.66
N TYR A 313 -15.89 21.40 -7.24
CA TYR A 313 -14.80 22.32 -6.98
C TYR A 313 -13.77 22.36 -8.13
N SER A 314 -13.12 23.50 -8.31
CA SER A 314 -12.00 23.63 -9.27
C SER A 314 -10.81 22.79 -8.86
N THR A 315 -10.05 22.32 -9.86
CA THR A 315 -8.76 21.66 -9.67
C THR A 315 -7.76 22.59 -9.00
N VAL A 316 -6.73 21.98 -8.41
CA VAL A 316 -5.63 22.65 -7.74
C VAL A 316 -4.30 22.19 -8.30
N ASN A 317 -3.28 23.03 -8.15
CA ASN A 317 -1.91 22.72 -8.52
C ASN A 317 -0.96 23.20 -7.44
N ALA A 318 -0.29 22.26 -6.77
CA ALA A 318 0.64 22.54 -5.70
C ALA A 318 2.03 22.84 -6.28
N PRO A 319 2.57 24.06 -6.08
CA PRO A 319 3.80 24.48 -6.75
C PRO A 319 5.03 23.66 -6.32
N HIS A 320 5.03 23.13 -5.10
CA HIS A 320 6.14 22.30 -4.62
C HIS A 320 6.32 21.00 -5.43
N ILE A 321 5.25 20.43 -5.99
CA ILE A 321 5.35 19.24 -6.85
C ILE A 321 6.12 19.55 -8.14
N THR A 322 5.87 20.72 -8.74
CA THR A 322 6.59 21.15 -9.93
C THR A 322 8.02 21.64 -9.65
N THR A 323 8.30 22.10 -8.43
CA THR A 323 9.63 22.58 -8.03
C THR A 323 10.56 21.45 -7.58
N ALA A 324 10.03 20.39 -6.96
CA ALA A 324 10.80 19.25 -6.46
C ALA A 324 11.70 18.52 -7.50
N PRO A 325 11.31 18.31 -8.77
CA PRO A 325 12.18 17.67 -9.76
C PRO A 325 13.32 18.59 -10.25
N GLU A 326 13.18 19.91 -10.11
CA GLU A 326 14.14 20.87 -10.63
C GLU A 326 15.37 21.03 -9.71
N PRO A 327 16.53 21.44 -10.26
CA PRO A 327 17.67 21.84 -9.44
C PRO A 327 17.30 22.98 -8.48
N PRO A 328 17.81 22.98 -7.24
CA PRO A 328 18.81 22.04 -6.71
C PRO A 328 18.24 20.74 -6.12
N TYR A 329 16.91 20.57 -6.08
CA TYR A 329 16.27 19.51 -5.29
C TYR A 329 16.42 18.12 -5.91
N ASN A 330 16.19 17.99 -7.22
CA ASN A 330 16.35 16.74 -7.98
C ASN A 330 15.69 15.52 -7.29
N LEU A 331 14.45 15.67 -6.80
CA LEU A 331 13.79 14.67 -5.95
C LEU A 331 13.06 13.55 -6.70
N GLY A 332 12.91 13.67 -8.01
CA GLY A 332 12.13 12.73 -8.82
C GLY A 332 11.64 13.37 -10.11
N THR A 333 10.50 12.90 -10.62
CA THR A 333 9.86 13.44 -11.83
C THR A 333 8.35 13.58 -11.67
N THR A 334 7.74 14.49 -12.45
CA THR A 334 6.27 14.59 -12.59
C THR A 334 5.74 13.74 -13.75
N GLU A 335 6.63 13.18 -14.57
CA GLU A 335 6.29 12.25 -15.65
C GLU A 335 6.03 10.86 -15.05
N ILE A 336 4.82 10.33 -15.23
CA ILE A 336 4.36 9.10 -14.58
C ILE A 336 4.11 8.00 -15.62
N ASP A 337 4.63 6.82 -15.37
CA ASP A 337 4.18 5.57 -15.99
C ASP A 337 3.16 4.89 -15.05
N LEU A 338 1.87 5.10 -15.33
CA LEU A 338 0.80 4.69 -14.42
C LEU A 338 0.43 3.22 -14.64
N VAL A 339 0.54 2.42 -13.58
CA VAL A 339 0.03 1.05 -13.53
C VAL A 339 -1.26 1.05 -12.71
N GLU A 340 -2.39 0.77 -13.37
CA GLU A 340 -3.68 0.70 -12.72
C GLU A 340 -4.10 -0.74 -12.43
N ILE A 341 -4.41 -1.02 -11.17
CA ILE A 341 -4.98 -2.28 -10.70
C ILE A 341 -6.40 -2.00 -10.24
N SER A 342 -7.37 -2.77 -10.73
CA SER A 342 -8.79 -2.54 -10.45
C SER A 342 -9.48 -3.82 -9.99
N ASN A 343 -10.06 -3.77 -8.78
CA ASN A 343 -10.72 -4.86 -8.07
C ASN A 343 -9.88 -6.14 -8.07
N PRO A 344 -8.64 -6.10 -7.54
CA PRO A 344 -7.77 -7.27 -7.50
C PRO A 344 -8.39 -8.43 -6.72
N THR A 345 -9.32 -8.18 -5.80
CA THR A 345 -10.10 -9.24 -5.13
C THR A 345 -10.94 -10.06 -6.10
N GLY A 346 -11.58 -9.41 -7.08
CA GLY A 346 -12.33 -10.07 -8.16
C GLY A 346 -11.41 -10.78 -9.16
N ILE A 347 -10.17 -10.27 -9.32
CA ILE A 347 -9.13 -10.90 -10.15
C ILE A 347 -8.57 -12.12 -9.43
N GLU A 348 -8.29 -12.07 -8.13
CA GLU A 348 -7.94 -13.23 -7.30
C GLU A 348 -9.09 -14.24 -7.27
N GLU A 349 -10.37 -13.85 -7.19
CA GLU A 349 -11.47 -14.81 -7.36
C GLU A 349 -11.40 -15.49 -8.74
N SER A 350 -11.09 -14.76 -9.82
CA SER A 350 -10.99 -15.31 -11.18
C SER A 350 -9.71 -16.13 -11.44
N HIS A 351 -8.60 -15.78 -10.77
CA HIS A 351 -7.33 -16.48 -10.80
C HIS A 351 -7.34 -17.68 -9.86
N ILE A 352 -8.01 -17.63 -8.71
CA ILE A 352 -8.37 -18.82 -7.92
C ILE A 352 -9.26 -19.73 -8.77
N THR A 353 -10.17 -19.19 -9.58
CA THR A 353 -11.00 -19.98 -10.50
C THR A 353 -10.20 -20.55 -11.71
N ARG A 354 -9.06 -19.95 -12.10
CA ARG A 354 -8.23 -20.37 -13.25
C ARG A 354 -6.92 -21.08 -12.89
N LEU A 355 -6.39 -20.87 -11.69
CA LEU A 355 -5.18 -21.47 -11.11
C LEU A 355 -5.53 -22.54 -10.06
N SER A 356 -6.81 -22.77 -9.76
CA SER A 356 -7.27 -23.99 -9.08
C SER A 356 -7.13 -25.20 -10.00
N ASN A 357 -5.89 -25.64 -10.21
CA ASN A 357 -5.61 -27.07 -10.31
C ASN A 357 -5.57 -27.72 -8.91
N THR A 358 -6.20 -27.09 -7.91
CA THR A 358 -6.60 -27.69 -6.63
C THR A 358 -8.12 -27.51 -6.50
N ALA A 359 -8.84 -28.58 -6.80
CA ALA A 359 -10.23 -28.54 -7.26
C ALA A 359 -11.24 -28.57 -6.11
N LEU A 360 -11.44 -27.48 -5.35
CA LEU A 360 -12.62 -27.38 -4.46
C LEU A 360 -13.86 -27.04 -5.28
N SER A 361 -14.66 -28.04 -5.63
CA SER A 361 -15.88 -27.89 -6.41
C SER A 361 -17.07 -28.53 -5.70
N VAL A 362 -18.25 -27.92 -5.87
CA VAL A 362 -19.50 -28.39 -5.25
C VAL A 362 -20.52 -28.65 -6.35
N SER A 363 -21.01 -29.89 -6.44
CA SER A 363 -21.97 -30.30 -7.46
C SER A 363 -22.99 -31.31 -6.91
N PRO A 364 -24.30 -31.07 -7.09
CA PRO A 364 -24.91 -29.89 -7.71
C PRO A 364 -24.75 -28.63 -6.84
N ASN A 365 -24.66 -27.46 -7.49
CA ASN A 365 -24.74 -26.14 -6.88
C ASN A 365 -25.49 -25.22 -7.85
N PRO A 366 -26.69 -24.71 -7.52
CA PRO A 366 -27.37 -24.78 -6.22
C PRO A 366 -27.83 -26.19 -5.78
N PHE A 367 -27.99 -26.42 -4.48
CA PHE A 367 -28.53 -27.67 -3.92
C PHE A 367 -29.62 -27.44 -2.87
N ARG A 368 -30.46 -28.46 -2.63
CA ARG A 368 -31.51 -28.42 -1.59
C ARG A 368 -31.04 -28.99 -0.25
N THR A 369 -30.89 -30.30 -0.19
CA THR A 369 -30.54 -31.04 1.05
C THR A 369 -29.22 -31.77 0.96
N GLN A 370 -28.73 -32.07 -0.24
CA GLN A 370 -27.50 -32.82 -0.46
C GLN A 370 -26.72 -32.28 -1.65
N THR A 371 -25.39 -32.34 -1.55
CA THR A 371 -24.46 -32.05 -2.63
C THR A 371 -23.21 -32.91 -2.48
N THR A 372 -22.31 -32.85 -3.45
CA THR A 372 -21.00 -33.49 -3.38
C THR A 372 -19.91 -32.44 -3.44
N ILE A 373 -18.98 -32.51 -2.50
CA ILE A 373 -17.82 -31.64 -2.43
C ILE A 373 -16.63 -32.46 -2.94
N THR A 374 -16.03 -32.02 -4.03
CA THR A 374 -14.76 -32.56 -4.52
C THR A 374 -13.67 -31.60 -4.09
N LEU A 375 -12.55 -32.10 -3.57
CA LEU A 375 -11.39 -31.31 -3.16
C LEU A 375 -10.10 -32.11 -3.33
N SER A 376 -9.00 -31.43 -3.64
CA SER A 376 -7.66 -32.05 -3.73
C SER A 376 -6.80 -31.56 -2.57
N VAL A 377 -6.13 -32.47 -1.86
CA VAL A 377 -5.16 -32.10 -0.82
C VAL A 377 -3.75 -32.48 -1.26
N SER A 378 -2.81 -31.54 -1.15
CA SER A 378 -1.42 -31.70 -1.60
C SER A 378 -0.57 -32.57 -0.67
N HIS A 379 -0.93 -32.63 0.62
CA HIS A 379 -0.27 -33.40 1.66
C HIS A 379 -1.28 -34.06 2.58
N THR A 380 -0.91 -35.21 3.14
CA THR A 380 -1.69 -35.84 4.20
C THR A 380 -1.72 -34.90 5.40
N SER A 381 -2.90 -34.37 5.71
CA SER A 381 -3.05 -33.36 6.76
C SER A 381 -4.42 -33.47 7.42
N PHE A 382 -4.51 -32.94 8.64
CA PHE A 382 -5.80 -32.75 9.30
C PHE A 382 -6.49 -31.54 8.68
N VAL A 383 -7.73 -31.71 8.24
CA VAL A 383 -8.49 -30.67 7.55
C VAL A 383 -9.80 -30.38 8.27
N TYR A 384 -10.26 -29.15 8.12
CA TYR A 384 -11.56 -28.66 8.56
C TYR A 384 -12.32 -28.17 7.33
N LEU A 385 -13.55 -28.58 7.19
CA LEU A 385 -14.44 -28.13 6.14
C LEU A 385 -15.72 -27.66 6.79
N ASP A 386 -15.97 -26.36 6.74
CA ASP A 386 -17.07 -25.70 7.41
C ASP A 386 -18.02 -25.05 6.40
N LEU A 387 -19.32 -25.12 6.66
CA LEU A 387 -20.31 -24.31 5.98
C LEU A 387 -20.61 -23.08 6.84
N VAL A 388 -20.39 -21.89 6.29
CA VAL A 388 -20.65 -20.59 6.95
C VAL A 388 -21.65 -19.77 6.15
N ASP A 389 -22.39 -18.89 6.81
CA ASP A 389 -23.28 -17.94 6.13
C ASP A 389 -22.53 -16.70 5.61
N SER A 390 -23.23 -15.77 4.97
CA SER A 390 -22.65 -14.54 4.41
C SER A 390 -22.10 -13.56 5.45
N SER A 391 -22.40 -13.76 6.74
CA SER A 391 -21.78 -13.00 7.84
C SER A 391 -20.55 -13.71 8.44
N GLY A 392 -20.15 -14.85 7.87
CA GLY A 392 -19.02 -15.66 8.36
C GLY A 392 -19.36 -16.55 9.55
N ARG A 393 -20.62 -16.58 9.99
CA ARG A 393 -21.04 -17.41 11.12
C ARG A 393 -21.12 -18.87 10.72
N LEU A 394 -20.52 -19.74 11.53
CA LEU A 394 -20.54 -21.20 11.34
C LEU A 394 -21.96 -21.75 11.40
N GLN A 395 -22.36 -22.45 10.35
CA GLN A 395 -23.66 -23.11 10.24
C GLN A 395 -23.55 -24.60 10.54
N GLU A 396 -22.60 -25.28 9.91
CA GLU A 396 -22.34 -26.72 10.10
C GLU A 396 -20.86 -27.02 9.84
N SER A 397 -20.29 -27.98 10.58
CA SER A 397 -19.00 -28.58 10.20
C SER A 397 -19.27 -29.77 9.28
N VAL A 398 -18.81 -29.67 8.04
CA VAL A 398 -19.04 -30.64 6.97
C VAL A 398 -18.09 -31.83 7.11
N PHE A 399 -16.82 -31.58 7.43
CA PHE A 399 -15.83 -32.61 7.67
C PHE A 399 -14.73 -32.10 8.60
N GLN A 400 -14.28 -32.95 9.51
CA GLN A 400 -13.13 -32.70 10.37
C GLN A 400 -12.35 -33.99 10.55
N GLY A 401 -11.11 -34.04 10.07
CA GLY A 401 -10.31 -35.27 10.14
C GLY A 401 -9.06 -35.24 9.25
N GLN A 402 -8.27 -36.31 9.29
CA GLN A 402 -7.14 -36.46 8.38
C GLN A 402 -7.60 -36.89 6.99
N LEU A 403 -7.14 -36.17 5.96
CA LEU A 403 -7.25 -36.59 4.56
C LEU A 403 -5.85 -36.91 4.01
N PRO A 404 -5.64 -38.11 3.44
CA PRO A 404 -4.41 -38.44 2.71
C PRO A 404 -4.20 -37.51 1.50
N ARG A 405 -2.94 -37.30 1.08
CA ARG A 405 -2.65 -36.64 -0.21
C ARG A 405 -3.47 -37.25 -1.35
N GLY A 406 -4.13 -36.41 -2.16
CA GLY A 406 -4.91 -36.84 -3.33
C GLY A 406 -6.27 -36.15 -3.45
N ASP A 407 -7.09 -36.65 -4.37
CA ASP A 407 -8.45 -36.15 -4.61
C ASP A 407 -9.45 -36.87 -3.69
N HIS A 408 -10.36 -36.09 -3.12
CA HIS A 408 -11.39 -36.55 -2.21
C HIS A 408 -12.76 -36.11 -2.71
N ARG A 409 -13.73 -37.00 -2.51
CA ARG A 409 -15.13 -36.75 -2.85
C ARG A 409 -15.98 -36.98 -1.62
N LEU A 410 -16.43 -35.90 -1.00
CA LEU A 410 -17.17 -35.89 0.25
C LEU A 410 -18.66 -35.68 -0.04
N PRO A 411 -19.52 -36.69 0.15
CA PRO A 411 -20.96 -36.47 0.11
C PRO A 411 -21.36 -35.63 1.32
N TYR A 412 -22.10 -34.54 1.07
CA TYR A 412 -22.60 -33.66 2.12
C TYR A 412 -24.12 -33.63 2.11
N ARG A 413 -24.71 -33.72 3.29
CA ARG A 413 -26.15 -33.54 3.54
C ARG A 413 -26.31 -32.59 4.72
N THR A 414 -27.14 -31.57 4.56
CA THR A 414 -27.42 -30.58 5.60
C THR A 414 -28.03 -31.27 6.82
N GLN A 415 -27.48 -31.02 8.00
CA GLN A 415 -27.98 -31.59 9.26
C GLN A 415 -29.23 -30.85 9.77
N LYS A 416 -29.35 -29.57 9.43
CA LYS A 416 -30.54 -28.75 9.72
C LYS A 416 -31.09 -28.11 8.45
N ARG A 417 -32.34 -27.63 8.53
CA ARG A 417 -32.93 -26.86 7.44
C ARG A 417 -32.25 -25.48 7.37
N LEU A 418 -31.50 -25.26 6.30
CA LEU A 418 -30.85 -23.98 6.03
C LEU A 418 -31.80 -23.06 5.24
N PRO A 419 -31.90 -21.76 5.58
CA PRO A 419 -32.54 -20.77 4.72
C PRO A 419 -32.04 -20.81 3.27
N SER A 420 -32.87 -20.38 2.32
CA SER A 420 -32.40 -20.23 0.95
C SER A 420 -31.47 -19.03 0.88
N GLY A 421 -30.30 -19.18 0.28
CA GLY A 421 -29.32 -18.12 0.27
C GLY A 421 -27.94 -18.55 -0.18
N THR A 422 -27.03 -17.59 -0.14
CA THR A 422 -25.61 -17.81 -0.38
C THR A 422 -24.94 -18.21 0.93
N TYR A 423 -24.17 -19.28 0.86
CA TYR A 423 -23.29 -19.78 1.92
C TYR A 423 -21.89 -19.95 1.35
N PHE A 424 -20.92 -20.13 2.23
CA PHE A 424 -19.53 -20.35 1.87
C PHE A 424 -19.02 -21.63 2.53
N LEU A 425 -18.39 -22.47 1.72
CA LEU A 425 -17.71 -23.66 2.17
C LEU A 425 -16.24 -23.31 2.39
N ARG A 426 -15.81 -23.29 3.65
CA ARG A 426 -14.47 -22.90 4.08
C ARG A 426 -13.67 -24.15 4.44
N PHE A 427 -12.66 -24.42 3.64
CA PHE A 427 -11.67 -25.46 3.86
C PHE A 427 -10.43 -24.87 4.53
N HIS A 428 -9.91 -25.56 5.54
CA HIS A 428 -8.63 -25.29 6.19
C HIS A 428 -7.80 -26.57 6.24
N GLY A 429 -6.56 -26.54 5.77
CA GLY A 429 -5.65 -27.69 5.83
C GLY A 429 -4.23 -27.33 5.43
N HIS A 430 -3.23 -27.82 6.18
CA HIS A 430 -1.79 -27.63 5.90
C HIS A 430 -1.40 -26.18 5.52
N GLY A 431 -1.82 -25.20 6.33
CA GLY A 431 -1.52 -23.77 6.10
C GLY A 431 -2.24 -23.13 4.92
N SER A 432 -3.11 -23.87 4.22
CA SER A 432 -3.95 -23.35 3.14
C SER A 432 -5.40 -23.18 3.60
N THR A 433 -6.01 -22.08 3.16
CA THR A 433 -7.44 -21.81 3.34
C THR A 433 -8.07 -21.67 1.95
N HIS A 434 -9.15 -22.39 1.70
CA HIS A 434 -9.94 -22.25 0.46
C HIS A 434 -11.39 -21.97 0.80
N VAL A 435 -12.03 -21.08 0.05
CA VAL A 435 -13.44 -20.75 0.22
C VAL A 435 -14.17 -20.96 -1.10
N SER A 436 -15.29 -21.68 -1.09
CA SER A 436 -16.13 -21.90 -2.26
C SER A 436 -17.56 -21.43 -1.98
N LYS A 437 -18.11 -20.61 -2.89
CA LYS A 437 -19.49 -20.14 -2.80
C LYS A 437 -20.48 -21.28 -3.13
N VAL A 438 -21.46 -21.49 -2.26
CA VAL A 438 -22.53 -22.47 -2.46
C VAL A 438 -23.90 -21.82 -2.27
N THR A 439 -24.85 -22.21 -3.11
CA THR A 439 -26.22 -21.71 -3.07
C THR A 439 -27.14 -22.82 -2.54
N VAL A 440 -27.84 -22.53 -1.44
CA VAL A 440 -28.83 -23.43 -0.85
C VAL A 440 -30.22 -23.00 -1.28
N LEU A 441 -31.04 -23.95 -1.72
CA LEU A 441 -32.45 -23.78 -2.08
C LEU A 441 -33.31 -24.53 -1.05
N ASN A 442 -34.38 -23.91 -0.54
CA ASN A 442 -35.35 -24.62 0.31
C ASN A 442 -36.32 -25.41 -0.53
#